data_AF-A0A3N5FHT3-F1
#
_entry.id   AF-A0A3N5FHT3-F1
#
_cell.length_a   1.000
_cell.length_b   1.000
_cell.length_c   1.000
_cell.angle_alpha   90.00
_cell.angle_beta   90.00
_cell.angle_gamma   90.00
#
_symmetry.space_group_name_H-M   'P 1'
#
loop_
_entity.id
_entity.type
_entity.pdbx_description
1 polymer ?
#
loop_
_entity_poly.entity_id
_entity_poly.type
_entity_poly.pdbx_seq_one_letter_code
_entity_poly.pdbx_strand_id
1 'polypeptide(L)' 'MGEQGEVRLDVHVGADGAVIDVQVRASSGSPALDRAAIDTVRRWRFRPATVDGQAVAEWYRDWKWVFRLEG' A
#
# COMPACT_ATOMS: atom_id res chain seq x y z
N MET A 1 -22.44 4.05 -10.78
CA MET A 1 -21.64 3.00 -11.43
C MET A 1 -20.31 2.99 -10.71
N GLY A 2 -20.10 2.05 -9.79
CA GLY A 2 -18.86 2.00 -9.00
C GLY A 2 -17.72 1.47 -9.87
N GLU A 3 -16.57 2.15 -9.84
CA GLU A 3 -15.35 1.65 -10.45
C GLU A 3 -14.66 0.69 -9.48
N GLN A 4 -14.46 -0.55 -9.92
CA GLN A 4 -13.71 -1.56 -9.18
C GLN A 4 -12.45 -1.93 -9.95
N GLY A 5 -11.34 -2.06 -9.23
CA GLY A 5 -10.06 -2.42 -9.83
C GLY A 5 -9.12 -3.04 -8.80
N GLU A 6 -8.18 -3.83 -9.31
CA GLU A 6 -7.12 -4.44 -8.51
C GLU A 6 -5.83 -3.65 -8.73
N VAL A 7 -5.23 -3.17 -7.65
CA VAL A 7 -3.91 -2.53 -7.67
C VAL A 7 -2.97 -3.37 -6.84
N ARG A 8 -1.79 -3.69 -7.38
CA ARG A 8 -0.72 -4.30 -6.57
C ARG A 8 0.28 -3.24 -6.20
N LEU A 9 0.59 -3.18 -4.90
CA LEU A 9 1.49 -2.18 -4.33
C LEU A 9 2.66 -2.86 -3.62
N ASP A 10 3.83 -2.27 -3.77
CA ASP A 10 4.96 -2.47 -2.86
C ASP A 10 4.94 -1.33 -1.84
N VAL A 11 5.01 -1.65 -0.55
CA VAL A 11 4.91 -0.67 0.55
C VAL A 11 6.15 -0.76 1.41
N HIS A 12 6.86 0.34 1.55
CA HIS A 12 7.99 0.46 2.47
C HIS A 12 7.48 0.99 3.81
N VAL A 13 7.60 0.19 4.86
CA VAL A 13 7.17 0.58 6.21
C VAL A 13 8.41 0.84 7.04
N GLY A 14 8.42 1.94 7.77
CA GLY A 14 9.50 2.30 8.68
C GLY A 14 9.47 1.54 10.00
N ALA A 15 10.55 1.65 10.77
CA ALA A 15 10.65 1.08 12.11
C ALA A 15 9.59 1.64 13.09
N ASP A 16 9.01 2.80 12.82
CA ASP A 16 7.90 3.37 13.59
C ASP A 16 6.53 2.89 13.08
N GLY A 17 6.49 2.05 12.05
CA GLY A 17 5.27 1.54 11.43
C GLY A 17 4.60 2.52 10.46
N ALA A 18 5.16 3.71 10.24
CA ALA A 18 4.65 4.61 9.20
C ALA A 18 5.05 4.11 7.81
N VAL A 19 4.20 4.39 6.82
CA VAL A 19 4.56 4.15 5.42
C VAL A 19 5.55 5.21 4.97
N ILE A 20 6.74 4.78 4.57
CA ILE A 20 7.82 5.62 4.04
C ILE A 20 7.63 5.82 2.54
N ASP A 21 7.33 4.75 1.81
CA ASP A 21 7.17 4.78 0.35
C ASP A 21 6.10 3.79 -0.12
N VAL A 22 5.50 4.08 -1.27
CA VAL A 22 4.52 3.22 -1.93
C VAL A 22 4.80 3.23 -3.42
N GLN A 23 4.93 2.04 -4.01
CA GLN A 23 5.16 1.87 -5.44
C GLN A 23 4.07 0.99 -6.05
N VAL A 24 3.58 1.37 -7.22
CA VAL A 24 2.62 0.56 -7.99
C VAL A 24 3.38 -0.52 -8.74
N ARG A 25 3.11 -1.78 -8.38
CA ARG A 25 3.61 -2.96 -9.10
C ARG A 25 2.75 -3.32 -10.30
N ALA A 26 1.44 -3.28 -10.12
CA ALA A 26 0.48 -3.53 -11.19
C ALA A 26 -0.66 -2.52 -11.05
N SER A 27 -0.86 -1.72 -12.10
CA SER A 27 -1.95 -0.76 -12.20
C SER A 27 -3.28 -1.49 -12.37
N SER A 28 -4.33 -0.89 -11.83
CA SER A 28 -5.72 -1.30 -12.08
C SER A 28 -6.21 -1.02 -13.51
N GLY A 29 -5.44 -0.28 -14.30
CA GLY A 29 -5.86 0.26 -15.58
C GLY A 29 -6.59 1.60 -15.47
N SER A 30 -6.83 2.12 -14.25
CA SER A 30 -7.40 3.45 -14.00
C SER A 30 -6.45 4.29 -13.12
N PRO A 31 -5.93 5.43 -13.62
CA PRO A 31 -5.08 6.32 -12.83
C PRO A 31 -5.77 6.85 -11.56
N ALA A 32 -7.10 7.00 -11.59
CA ALA A 32 -7.87 7.47 -10.44
C ALA A 32 -7.88 6.42 -9.31
N LEU A 33 -8.09 5.15 -9.64
CA LEU A 33 -8.04 4.04 -8.69
C LEU A 33 -6.63 3.85 -8.13
N ASP A 34 -5.60 3.91 -8.97
CA ASP A 34 -4.21 3.79 -8.53
C ASP A 34 -3.86 4.90 -7.53
N ARG A 35 -4.25 6.15 -7.81
CA ARG A 35 -3.99 7.29 -6.92
C ARG A 35 -4.76 7.16 -5.60
N ALA A 36 -6.04 6.78 -5.65
CA ALA A 36 -6.84 6.55 -4.45
C ALA A 36 -6.23 5.44 -3.57
N ALA A 37 -5.66 4.41 -4.21
CA ALA A 37 -4.99 3.33 -3.50
C ALA A 37 -3.71 3.77 -2.80
N ILE A 38 -2.83 4.46 -3.52
CA ILE A 38 -1.59 4.99 -2.94
C ILE A 38 -1.91 5.92 -1.76
N ASP A 39 -2.86 6.84 -1.94
CA ASP A 39 -3.25 7.83 -0.94
C ASP A 39 -3.84 7.19 0.32
N THR A 40 -4.64 6.13 0.16
CA THR A 40 -5.19 5.37 1.28
C THR A 40 -4.10 4.64 2.05
N VAL A 41 -3.22 3.91 1.35
CA VAL A 41 -2.13 3.15 1.98
C VAL A 41 -1.16 4.06 2.70
N ARG A 42 -0.84 5.23 2.14
CA ARG A 42 0.05 6.23 2.77
C ARG A 42 -0.45 6.73 4.13
N ARG A 43 -1.76 6.67 4.39
CA ARG A 43 -2.35 7.07 5.68
C ARG A 43 -2.33 5.95 6.73
N TRP A 44 -2.06 4.72 6.34
CA TRP A 44 -2.11 3.60 7.27
C TRP A 44 -0.87 3.56 8.16
N ARG A 45 -1.08 3.02 9.36
CA ARG A 45 -0.01 2.68 10.29
C ARG A 45 0.07 1.16 10.35
N PHE A 46 1.22 0.63 10.00
CA PHE A 46 1.51 -0.80 10.00
C PHE A 46 2.23 -1.19 11.28
N ARG A 47 2.24 -2.49 11.57
CA ARG A 47 3.18 -3.04 12.54
C ARG A 47 4.54 -3.17 11.82
N PRO A 48 5.61 -2.55 12.33
CA PRO A 48 6.93 -2.65 11.71
C PRO A 48 7.41 -4.10 11.75
N ALA A 49 8.27 -4.45 10.81
CA ALA A 49 9.03 -5.69 10.90
C ALA A 49 9.98 -5.62 12.10
N THR A 50 10.28 -6.76 12.71
CA THR A 50 11.23 -6.85 13.83
C THR A 50 12.31 -7.87 13.53
N VAL A 51 13.57 -7.48 13.67
CA VAL A 51 14.74 -8.35 13.57
C VAL A 51 15.46 -8.29 14.91
N ASP A 52 15.68 -9.45 15.54
CA ASP A 52 16.28 -9.56 16.88
C ASP A 52 15.61 -8.67 17.95
N GLY A 53 14.28 -8.55 17.85
CA GLY A 53 13.47 -7.74 18.77
C GLY A 53 13.53 -6.23 18.53
N GLN A 54 14.28 -5.76 17.53
CA GLN A 54 14.36 -4.36 17.14
C GLN A 54 13.48 -4.10 15.92
N ALA A 55 12.69 -3.03 15.96
CA ALA A 55 11.89 -2.62 14.83
C ALA A 55 12.79 -2.09 13.70
N VAL A 56 12.54 -2.56 12.47
CA VAL A 56 13.31 -2.19 11.28
C VAL A 56 12.37 -1.74 10.16
N ALA A 57 12.91 -0.92 9.26
CA ALA A 57 12.21 -0.59 8.02
C ALA A 57 12.29 -1.78 7.06
N GLU A 58 11.17 -2.14 6.42
CA GLU A 58 11.07 -3.31 5.56
C GLU A 58 10.09 -3.09 4.41
N TRP A 59 10.37 -3.72 3.28
CA TRP A 59 9.52 -3.70 2.09
C TRP A 59 8.52 -4.86 2.09
N TYR A 60 7.24 -4.52 2.10
CA TYR A 60 6.15 -5.45 1.83
C TYR A 60 5.85 -5.44 0.34
N ARG A 61 6.19 -6.52 -0.36
CA ARG A 61 6.12 -6.62 -1.82
C ARG A 61 4.92 -7.45 -2.29
N ASP A 62 4.47 -7.15 -3.52
CA ASP A 62 3.37 -7.83 -4.23
C ASP A 62 2.08 -7.89 -3.40
N TRP A 63 1.80 -6.84 -2.63
CA TRP A 63 0.60 -6.86 -1.80
C TRP A 63 -0.63 -6.58 -2.65
N LYS A 64 -1.53 -7.58 -2.69
CA LYS A 64 -2.74 -7.55 -3.49
C LYS A 64 -3.83 -6.73 -2.81
N TRP A 65 -4.26 -5.64 -3.45
CA TRP A 65 -5.34 -4.81 -2.93
C TRP A 65 -6.45 -4.63 -3.97
N VAL A 66 -7.68 -4.97 -3.57
CA VAL A 66 -8.87 -4.82 -4.42
C VAL A 66 -9.66 -3.63 -3.88
N PHE A 67 -9.76 -2.57 -4.68
CA PHE A 67 -10.48 -1.37 -4.32
C PHE A 67 -11.83 -1.32 -5.06
N ARG A 68 -12.88 -0.94 -4.33
CA ARG A 68 -14.17 -0.56 -4.91
C ARG A 68 -14.45 0.87 -4.50
N LEU A 69 -14.49 1.77 -5.48
CA LEU A 69 -15.08 3.08 -5.28
C LEU A 69 -16.60 2.92 -5.42
N GLU A 70 -17.28 2.88 -4.30
CA GLU A 70 -18.74 3.06 -4.28
C GLU A 70 -18.99 4.53 -4.64
N GLY A 71 -19.69 4.77 -5.76
CA GLY A 71 -20.08 6.09 -6.23
C GLY A 71 -21.52 6.42 -5.87
#